data_AF-A0A838GB73-F1
#
_entry.id   AF-A0A838GB73-F1
#
_cell.length_a   1.000
_cell.length_b   1.000
_cell.length_c   1.000
_cell.angle_alpha   90.00
_cell.angle_beta   90.00
_cell.angle_gamma   90.00
#
_symmetry.space_group_name_H-M   'P 1'
#
loop_
_entity.id
_entity.type
_entity.pdbx_description
1 polymer ?
#
loop_
_entity_poly.entity_id
_entity_poly.type
_entity_poly.pdbx_seq_one_letter_code
_entity_poly.pdbx_strand_id
1 'polypeptide(L)'
;DRVRLAPSPVTANPAVADVIAEMTPIEPDFGQIIIGAFTGDVPDVGAALQEYSDKLTAERERAIGVVAATGADISVDAWVFPDWNPDEDYVPAAATSAARA
;
A
#
# COMPACT_ATOMS: atom_id res chain seq x y z
N ASP A 1 9.40 15.16 17.78
CA ASP A 1 8.92 14.18 16.80
C ASP A 1 7.88 14.85 15.92
N ARG A 2 7.99 14.77 14.60
CA ARG A 2 7.12 15.51 13.67
C ARG A 2 6.52 14.53 12.66
N VAL A 3 5.19 14.40 12.67
CA VAL A 3 4.44 13.69 11.62
C VAL A 3 4.58 14.47 10.32
N ARG A 4 4.95 13.79 9.23
CA ARG A 4 5.07 14.35 7.89
C ARG A 4 3.91 13.93 7.01
N LEU A 5 3.50 14.79 6.09
CA LEU A 5 2.54 14.43 5.05
C LEU A 5 3.20 13.45 4.07
N ALA A 6 2.58 12.29 3.87
CA ALA A 6 2.97 11.31 2.87
C ALA A 6 2.08 11.41 1.62
N PRO A 7 2.56 10.95 0.45
CA PRO A 7 1.72 10.85 -0.74
C PRO A 7 0.53 9.91 -0.53
N SER A 8 -0.59 10.24 -1.16
CA SER A 8 -1.80 9.42 -1.20
C SER A 8 -1.97 8.81 -2.60
N PRO A 9 -1.80 7.49 -2.76
CA PRO A 9 -2.09 6.77 -4.02
C PRO A 9 -3.48 7.06 -4.57
N VAL A 10 -4.51 7.06 -3.72
CA VAL A 10 -5.90 7.29 -4.13
C VAL A 10 -6.11 8.72 -4.66
N THR A 11 -5.38 9.69 -4.12
CA THR A 11 -5.43 11.08 -4.61
C THR A 11 -4.70 11.25 -5.94
N ALA A 12 -3.63 10.48 -6.17
CA ALA A 12 -2.86 10.51 -7.41
C ALA A 12 -3.53 9.72 -8.55
N ASN A 13 -4.11 8.56 -8.24
CA ASN A 13 -4.86 7.72 -9.16
C ASN A 13 -6.11 7.16 -8.45
N PRO A 14 -7.34 7.61 -8.83
CA PRO A 14 -8.56 7.18 -8.17
C PRO A 14 -8.87 5.68 -8.35
N ALA A 15 -8.35 5.02 -9.39
CA ALA A 15 -8.51 3.58 -9.61
C ALA A 15 -7.85 2.74 -8.50
N VAL A 16 -6.95 3.33 -7.71
CA VAL A 16 -6.39 2.69 -6.51
C VAL A 16 -7.48 2.37 -5.50
N ALA A 17 -8.55 3.17 -5.40
CA ALA A 17 -9.67 2.86 -4.51
C ALA A 17 -10.37 1.55 -4.90
N ASP A 18 -10.53 1.30 -6.20
CA ASP A 18 -11.12 0.06 -6.72
C ASP A 18 -10.20 -1.13 -6.46
N VAL A 19 -8.88 -0.95 -6.59
CA VAL A 19 -7.91 -2.01 -6.24
C VAL A 19 -8.01 -2.36 -4.76
N ILE A 20 -8.05 -1.35 -3.87
CA ILE A 20 -8.18 -1.58 -2.43
C ILE A 20 -9.51 -2.27 -2.10
N ALA A 21 -10.60 -1.90 -2.78
CA ALA A 21 -11.91 -2.53 -2.59
C ALA A 21 -11.97 -3.98 -3.11
N GLU A 22 -11.21 -4.30 -4.14
CA GLU A 22 -11.08 -5.63 -4.72
C GLU A 22 -10.19 -6.56 -3.87
N MET A 23 -9.24 -6.01 -3.11
CA MET A 23 -8.34 -6.81 -2.27
C MET A 23 -9.09 -7.58 -1.17
N THR A 24 -8.74 -8.85 -1.02
CA THR A 24 -9.20 -9.73 0.05
C THR A 24 -8.22 -9.73 1.22
N PRO A 25 -8.70 -9.74 2.49
CA PRO A 25 -7.82 -9.86 3.64
C PRO A 25 -6.95 -11.12 3.61
N ILE A 26 -5.68 -10.98 3.97
CA ILE A 26 -4.75 -12.11 4.11
C ILE A 26 -4.80 -12.62 5.53
N GLU A 27 -4.98 -13.94 5.67
CA GLU A 27 -4.98 -14.64 6.95
C GLU A 27 -3.83 -15.67 7.03
N PRO A 28 -3.18 -15.82 8.20
CA PRO A 28 -3.32 -14.97 9.37
C PRO A 28 -2.85 -13.54 9.09
N ASP A 29 -3.56 -12.54 9.63
CA ASP A 29 -3.13 -11.15 9.53
C ASP A 29 -1.88 -10.87 10.40
N PHE A 30 -1.27 -9.68 10.23
CA PHE A 30 -0.11 -9.28 11.01
C PHE A 30 -0.33 -9.38 12.53
N GLY A 31 -1.49 -8.94 13.01
CA GLY A 31 -1.82 -8.97 14.44
C GLY A 31 -1.89 -10.40 14.97
N GLN A 32 -2.50 -11.30 14.21
CA GLN A 32 -2.57 -12.72 14.55
C GLN A 32 -1.19 -13.39 14.54
N ILE A 33 -0.33 -13.05 13.58
CA ILE A 33 1.06 -13.54 13.55
C ILE A 33 1.81 -13.10 14.81
N ILE A 34 1.67 -11.84 15.22
CA ILE A 34 2.30 -11.33 16.43
C ILE A 34 1.74 -11.98 17.70
N ILE A 35 0.43 -12.17 17.79
CA ILE A 35 -0.19 -12.89 18.91
C ILE A 35 0.33 -14.34 18.96
N GLY A 36 0.38 -15.03 17.82
CA GLY A 36 0.90 -16.39 17.70
C GLY A 36 2.38 -16.50 18.09
N ALA A 37 3.17 -15.46 17.84
CA ALA A 37 4.56 -15.39 18.30
C ALA A 37 4.65 -15.36 19.84
N PHE A 38 3.75 -14.64 20.51
CA PHE A 38 3.73 -14.56 21.97
C PHE A 38 3.17 -15.82 22.64
N THR A 39 2.21 -16.50 22.01
CA THR A 39 1.63 -17.75 22.54
C THR A 39 2.50 -18.97 22.25
N GLY A 40 3.39 -18.88 21.26
CA GLY A 40 4.22 -19.99 20.77
C GLY A 40 3.57 -20.79 19.63
N ASP A 41 2.40 -20.38 19.15
CA ASP A 41 1.71 -21.00 18.00
C ASP A 41 2.41 -20.69 16.66
N VAL A 42 3.16 -19.58 16.60
CA VAL A 42 4.02 -19.21 15.46
C VAL A 42 5.48 -19.19 15.94
N PRO A 43 6.17 -20.33 15.89
CA PRO A 43 7.55 -20.44 16.39
C PRO A 43 8.57 -19.75 15.48
N ASP A 44 8.28 -19.64 14.17
CA ASP A 44 9.11 -18.93 13.18
C ASP A 44 8.38 -17.69 12.66
N VAL A 45 8.52 -16.60 13.42
CA VAL A 45 7.88 -15.32 13.11
C VAL A 45 8.44 -14.71 11.81
N GLY A 46 9.73 -14.91 11.53
CA GLY A 46 10.37 -14.38 10.34
C GLY A 46 9.78 -14.99 9.07
N ALA A 47 9.67 -16.32 9.05
CA ALA A 47 9.03 -17.03 7.94
C ALA A 47 7.55 -16.66 7.80
N ALA A 48 6.80 -16.55 8.91
CA ALA A 48 5.38 -16.18 8.87
C ALA A 48 5.16 -14.76 8.31
N LEU A 49 6.00 -13.79 8.70
CA LEU A 49 5.92 -12.42 8.19
C LEU A 49 6.32 -12.32 6.71
N GLN A 50 7.31 -13.11 6.28
CA GLN A 50 7.66 -13.20 4.86
C GLN A 50 6.50 -13.77 4.05
N GLU A 51 5.90 -14.88 4.50
CA GLU A 51 4.76 -15.48 3.83
C GLU A 51 3.56 -14.52 3.76
N TYR A 52 3.29 -13.77 4.85
CA TYR A 52 2.28 -12.73 4.87
C TYR A 52 2.54 -11.62 3.84
N SER A 53 3.79 -11.13 3.77
CA SER A 53 4.20 -10.12 2.80
C SER A 53 4.08 -10.61 1.35
N ASP A 54 4.43 -11.86 1.08
CA ASP A 54 4.35 -12.47 -0.25
C ASP A 54 2.90 -12.62 -0.69
N LYS A 55 2.03 -13.11 0.21
CA LYS A 55 0.58 -13.20 -0.02
C LYS A 55 -0.06 -11.83 -0.25
N LEU A 56 0.32 -10.82 0.53
CA LEU A 56 -0.20 -9.46 0.38
C LEU A 56 0.23 -8.84 -0.96
N THR A 57 1.46 -9.09 -1.40
CA THR A 57 1.97 -8.65 -2.70
C THR A 57 1.19 -9.32 -3.84
N ALA A 58 1.06 -10.65 -3.80
CA ALA A 58 0.33 -11.40 -4.80
C ALA A 58 -1.15 -10.98 -4.89
N GLU A 59 -1.79 -10.70 -3.75
CA GLU A 59 -3.17 -10.24 -3.71
C GLU A 59 -3.34 -8.84 -4.32
N ARG A 60 -2.38 -7.93 -4.07
CA ARG A 60 -2.39 -6.63 -4.73
C ARG A 60 -2.24 -6.77 -6.25
N GLU A 61 -1.32 -7.61 -6.72
CA GLU A 61 -1.12 -7.86 -8.15
C GLU A 61 -2.38 -8.45 -8.81
N ARG A 62 -3.04 -9.40 -8.14
CA ARG A 62 -4.34 -9.94 -8.58
C ARG A 62 -5.39 -8.85 -8.70
N ALA A 63 -5.56 -8.03 -7.66
CA ALA A 63 -6.55 -6.96 -7.64
C ALA A 63 -6.27 -5.90 -8.72
N ILE A 64 -5.00 -5.51 -8.92
CA ILE A 64 -4.58 -4.65 -10.04
C ILE A 64 -4.99 -5.27 -11.38
N GLY A 65 -4.76 -6.58 -11.58
CA GLY A 65 -5.15 -7.28 -12.80
C GLY A 65 -6.65 -7.24 -13.07
N VAL A 66 -7.48 -7.43 -12.03
CA VAL A 66 -8.94 -7.36 -12.14
C VAL A 66 -9.39 -5.95 -12.51
N VAL A 67 -8.88 -4.92 -11.83
CA VAL A 67 -9.26 -3.52 -12.10
C VAL A 67 -8.76 -3.07 -13.46
N ALA A 68 -7.53 -3.39 -13.85
CA ALA A 68 -6.99 -3.08 -15.17
C ALA A 68 -7.81 -3.72 -16.31
N ALA A 69 -8.35 -4.94 -16.11
CA ALA A 69 -9.21 -5.61 -17.09
C ALA A 69 -10.54 -4.87 -17.35
N THR A 70 -10.94 -3.93 -16.49
CA THR A 70 -12.09 -3.04 -16.72
C THR A 70 -11.78 -1.87 -17.66
N GLY A 71 -10.51 -1.71 -18.04
CA GLY A 71 -10.00 -0.61 -18.86
C GLY A 71 -9.41 0.55 -18.06
N ALA A 72 -9.28 0.42 -16.74
CA ALA A 72 -8.61 1.40 -15.90
C ALA A 72 -7.09 1.43 -16.17
N ASP A 73 -6.52 2.64 -16.21
CA ASP A 73 -5.07 2.85 -16.27
C ASP A 73 -4.47 2.70 -14.87
N ILE A 74 -4.10 1.47 -14.52
CA ILE A 74 -3.59 1.13 -13.19
C ILE A 74 -2.48 0.08 -13.29
N SER A 75 -1.41 0.31 -12.53
CA SER A 75 -0.30 -0.60 -12.32
C SER A 75 0.24 -0.43 -10.90
N VAL A 76 1.27 -1.22 -10.54
CA VAL A 76 1.98 -1.04 -9.26
C VAL A 76 2.63 0.35 -9.14
N ASP A 77 2.88 1.04 -10.25
CA ASP A 77 3.49 2.37 -10.27
C ASP A 77 2.59 3.44 -9.63
N ALA A 78 1.29 3.18 -9.46
CA ALA A 78 0.39 4.08 -8.74
C ALA A 78 0.73 4.26 -7.24
N TRP A 79 1.63 3.43 -6.70
CA TRP A 79 2.20 3.56 -5.35
C TRP A 79 3.62 4.12 -5.34
N VAL A 80 4.20 4.44 -6.50
CA VAL A 80 5.57 4.96 -6.62
C VAL A 80 5.53 6.48 -6.73
N PHE A 81 6.21 7.16 -5.79
CA PHE A 81 6.31 8.62 -5.73
C PHE A 81 7.78 9.03 -5.76
N PRO A 82 8.36 9.27 -6.95
CA PRO A 82 9.80 9.54 -7.09
C PRO A 82 10.28 10.76 -6.31
N ASP A 83 9.42 11.76 -6.14
CA ASP A 83 9.73 13.01 -5.45
C ASP A 83 9.43 12.95 -3.93
N TRP A 84 9.01 11.78 -3.41
CA TRP A 84 8.74 11.64 -1.98
C TRP A 84 10.03 11.50 -1.18
N ASN A 85 10.26 12.48 -0.30
CA ASN A 85 11.26 12.44 0.75
C ASN A 85 10.56 12.23 2.10
N PRO A 86 10.85 11.16 2.86
CA PRO A 86 10.20 10.90 4.15
C PRO A 86 10.51 11.94 5.24
N ASP A 87 11.58 12.73 5.08
CA ASP A 87 11.97 13.77 6.05
C ASP A 87 11.22 15.10 5.86
N GLU A 88 10.48 15.24 4.76
CA GLU A 88 9.78 16.45 4.32
C GLU A 88 8.28 16.20 4.14
N ASP A 89 7.48 17.26 4.22
CA ASP A 89 6.05 17.16 3.92
C ASP A 89 5.87 17.02 2.40
N TYR A 90 5.16 15.98 1.98
CA TYR A 90 4.84 15.79 0.57
C TYR A 90 3.88 16.89 0.09
N VAL A 91 4.31 17.62 -0.94
CA VAL A 91 3.48 18.62 -1.64
C VAL A 91 3.37 18.18 -3.10
N PRO A 92 2.15 17.87 -3.59
CA PRO A 92 1.96 17.53 -5.00
C PRO A 92 2.40 18.70 -5.90
N ALA A 93 3.08 18.42 -7.02
CA ALA A 93 3.57 19.45 -7.93
C ALA A 93 2.48 20.44 -8.40
N ALA A 94 1.23 19.97 -8.55
CA ALA A 94 0.08 20.81 -8.90
C ALA A 94 -0.32 21.81 -7.80
N ALA A 95 -0.03 21.53 -6.53
CA ALA A 95 -0.31 22.45 -5.42
C ALA A 95 0.69 23.61 -5.38
N THR A 96 1.93 23.42 -5.87
CA THR A 96 2.96 24.45 -5.92
C THR A 96 2.66 25.54 -6.97
N SER A 97 1.93 25.24 -8.04
CA SER A 97 1.56 26.25 -9.05
C SER A 97 0.43 27.18 -8.60
N ALA A 98 -0.49 26.69 -7.76
CA ALA A 98 -1.62 27.48 -7.25
C ALA A 98 -1.20 28.48 -6.16
N ALA A 99 -0.10 28.23 -5.44
CA ALA A 99 0.40 29.14 -4.40
C ALA A 99 1.24 30.33 -4.94
N ARG A 100 1.47 30.40 -6.26
CA ARG A 100 2.25 31.47 -6.92
C ARG A 100 1.41 32.38 -7.83
N ALA A 101 0.09 32.22 -7.85
CA ALA A 101 -0.86 33.08 -8.57
C ALA A 101 -1.67 33.92 -7.58
#